data_AF-A0A2N5CYF9-F1
#
_entry.id   AF-A0A2N5CYF9-F1
#
_cell.length_a   1.000
_cell.length_b   1.000
_cell.length_c   1.000
_cell.angle_alpha   90.00
_cell.angle_beta   90.00
_cell.angle_gamma   90.00
#
_symmetry.space_group_name_H-M   'P 1'
#
loop_
_entity.id
_entity.type
_entity.pdbx_description
1 polymer ?
#
loop_
_entity_poly.entity_id
_entity_poly.type
_entity_poly.pdbx_seq_one_letter_code
_entity_poly.pdbx_strand_id
1 'polypeptide(L)'
;MSEPTIVFIQRGFPPFLKYCVAQAQACGYRTIVLGDEEVGAAVDCEFYNIADYFTDASRFAERYIHIGSNSYDYELFCFQRWYALRELARQIGGEIYYVDSDVLVFPGLDYAKHLIGGKKLFNVPWINYFRSHEEISFYIDFVDSCYESEEKIRAISEKYLYHGVAQMSDMYLFYEIGSQYPDQVVNFKDFGHYLGFDNCVRDMVGYKTRHHHKIINFRDGLPYCPRDVGGETRFFSLHFQGMSKPLMQLLHTISDPKALERLDDLAFWFDLPGHSAAPGYDVVKAAFDELSAASPSA
;
A
#
# COMPACT_ATOMS: atom_id res chain seq x y z
N MET A 1 -20.38 9.30 15.20
CA MET A 1 -18.91 9.30 15.01
C MET A 1 -18.65 9.64 13.55
N SER A 2 -17.66 10.48 13.25
CA SER A 2 -17.30 10.78 11.86
C SER A 2 -16.86 9.49 11.15
N GLU A 3 -17.24 9.33 9.89
CA GLU A 3 -16.84 8.20 9.06
C GLU A 3 -15.31 8.18 8.91
N PRO A 4 -14.63 7.02 9.08
CA PRO A 4 -13.18 6.94 8.89
C PRO A 4 -12.82 7.37 7.46
N THR A 5 -11.84 8.28 7.35
CA THR A 5 -11.41 8.81 6.05
C THR A 5 -10.17 8.07 5.58
N ILE A 6 -10.23 7.42 4.43
CA ILE A 6 -9.08 6.82 3.75
C ILE A 6 -8.55 7.80 2.71
N VAL A 7 -7.23 7.96 2.67
CA VAL A 7 -6.53 8.77 1.67
C VAL A 7 -5.60 7.86 0.87
N PHE A 8 -5.86 7.76 -0.43
CA PHE A 8 -4.93 7.19 -1.40
C PHE A 8 -4.16 8.33 -2.08
N ILE A 9 -2.88 8.13 -2.38
CA ILE A 9 -2.06 9.08 -3.13
C ILE A 9 -1.51 8.40 -4.38
N GLN A 10 -1.75 8.99 -5.54
CA GLN A 10 -1.37 8.38 -6.82
C GLN A 10 -0.98 9.43 -7.88
N ARG A 11 0.08 9.13 -8.64
CA ARG A 11 0.45 9.84 -9.89
C ARG A 11 0.39 8.91 -11.09
N GLY A 12 -0.12 9.41 -12.21
CA GLY A 12 -0.59 8.61 -13.33
C GLY A 12 -1.75 7.70 -12.91
N PHE A 13 -2.52 7.20 -13.87
CA PHE A 13 -3.63 6.30 -13.56
C PHE A 13 -3.23 4.82 -13.74
N PRO A 14 -2.72 4.13 -12.69
CA PRO A 14 -2.57 2.70 -12.78
C PRO A 14 -3.97 2.04 -12.78
N PRO A 15 -4.20 1.05 -13.65
CA PRO A 15 -5.52 0.41 -13.75
C PRO A 15 -6.05 -0.24 -12.46
N PHE A 16 -5.19 -0.47 -11.46
CA PHE A 16 -5.56 -1.05 -10.18
C PHE A 16 -6.12 -0.06 -9.15
N LEU A 17 -5.93 1.26 -9.34
CA LEU A 17 -6.42 2.28 -8.41
C LEU A 17 -7.94 2.20 -8.21
N LYS A 18 -8.70 1.98 -9.30
CA LYS A 18 -10.15 1.84 -9.23
C LYS A 18 -10.59 0.70 -8.29
N TYR A 19 -9.76 -0.34 -8.13
CA TYR A 19 -10.09 -1.49 -7.30
C TYR A 19 -9.97 -1.18 -5.81
N CYS A 20 -8.93 -0.48 -5.38
CA CYS A 20 -8.80 -0.08 -3.97
C CYS A 20 -9.80 1.01 -3.58
N VAL A 21 -10.08 1.97 -4.48
CA VAL A 21 -11.11 3.00 -4.27
C VAL A 21 -12.49 2.37 -4.12
N ALA A 22 -12.91 1.53 -5.08
CA ALA A 22 -14.22 0.86 -5.03
C ALA A 22 -14.35 -0.03 -3.78
N GLN A 23 -13.29 -0.75 -3.42
CA GLN A 23 -13.28 -1.60 -2.23
C GLN A 23 -13.41 -0.76 -0.93
N ALA A 24 -12.72 0.36 -0.82
CA ALA A 24 -12.83 1.26 0.33
C ALA A 24 -14.25 1.82 0.49
N GLN A 25 -14.85 2.29 -0.61
CA GLN A 25 -16.23 2.79 -0.62
C GLN A 25 -17.24 1.70 -0.28
N ALA A 26 -17.07 0.49 -0.80
CA ALA A 26 -17.92 -0.66 -0.48
C ALA A 26 -17.88 -1.05 1.01
N CYS A 27 -16.77 -0.75 1.69
CA CYS A 27 -16.65 -0.93 3.14
C CYS A 27 -17.27 0.21 3.97
N GLY A 28 -17.80 1.25 3.33
CA GLY A 28 -18.36 2.43 4.01
C GLY A 28 -17.30 3.36 4.58
N TYR A 29 -16.18 3.51 3.87
CA TYR A 29 -15.17 4.52 4.19
C TYR A 29 -15.32 5.75 3.30
N ARG A 30 -15.25 6.94 3.90
CA ARG A 30 -15.03 8.17 3.13
C ARG A 30 -13.70 8.03 2.43
N THR A 31 -13.72 8.08 1.10
CA THR A 31 -12.55 7.78 0.29
C THR A 31 -12.10 9.04 -0.45
N ILE A 32 -10.85 9.44 -0.20
CA ILE A 32 -10.19 10.57 -0.83
C ILE A 32 -9.05 10.04 -1.70
N VAL A 33 -8.92 10.58 -2.91
CA VAL A 33 -7.75 10.38 -3.77
C VAL A 33 -7.06 11.72 -3.97
N LEU A 34 -5.77 11.77 -3.62
CA LEU A 34 -4.87 12.88 -3.90
C LEU A 34 -3.99 12.48 -5.10
N GLY A 35 -4.22 13.09 -6.26
CA GLY A 35 -3.51 12.70 -7.47
C GLY A 35 -3.50 13.77 -8.54
N ASP A 36 -2.97 13.45 -9.72
CA ASP A 36 -3.02 14.36 -10.87
C ASP A 36 -4.39 14.34 -11.57
N GLU A 37 -4.56 15.22 -12.56
CA GLU A 37 -5.83 15.37 -13.28
C GLU A 37 -6.28 14.08 -13.99
N GLU A 38 -5.32 13.27 -14.47
CA GLU A 38 -5.61 11.97 -15.10
C GLU A 38 -6.27 11.02 -14.10
N VAL A 39 -5.74 10.96 -12.87
CA VAL A 39 -6.34 10.21 -11.77
C VAL A 39 -7.73 10.75 -11.44
N GLY A 40 -7.89 12.06 -11.32
CA GLY A 40 -9.17 12.69 -10.97
C GLY A 40 -10.28 12.42 -11.98
N ALA A 41 -9.95 12.29 -13.26
CA ALA A 41 -10.90 11.93 -14.31
C ALA A 41 -11.35 10.46 -14.26
N ALA A 42 -10.62 9.59 -13.55
CA ALA A 42 -10.78 8.14 -13.60
C ALA A 42 -11.33 7.52 -12.31
N VAL A 43 -11.49 8.30 -11.23
CA VAL A 43 -12.04 7.84 -9.95
C VAL A 43 -13.39 8.49 -9.65
N ASP A 44 -14.30 7.73 -9.06
CA ASP A 44 -15.61 8.21 -8.62
C ASP A 44 -15.62 8.38 -7.09
N CYS A 45 -14.80 9.31 -6.58
CA CYS A 45 -14.68 9.60 -5.15
C CYS A 45 -14.28 11.07 -4.92
N GLU A 46 -14.10 11.46 -3.66
CA GLU A 46 -13.57 12.79 -3.34
C GLU A 46 -12.14 12.90 -3.87
N PHE A 47 -11.86 13.94 -4.64
CA PHE A 47 -10.60 14.10 -5.35
C PHE A 47 -9.97 15.46 -5.04
N TYR A 48 -8.66 15.45 -4.84
CA TYR A 48 -7.83 16.65 -4.69
C TYR A 48 -6.67 16.57 -5.68
N ASN A 49 -6.43 17.67 -6.40
CA ASN A 49 -5.28 17.76 -7.29
C ASN A 49 -4.00 17.89 -6.44
N ILE A 50 -3.09 16.92 -6.58
CA ILE A 50 -1.84 16.87 -5.82
C ILE A 50 -0.95 18.09 -6.03
N ALA A 51 -1.08 18.78 -7.18
CA ALA A 51 -0.34 20.00 -7.47
C ALA A 51 -0.64 21.13 -6.46
N ASP A 52 -1.86 21.17 -5.92
CA ASP A 52 -2.29 22.18 -4.94
C ASP A 52 -1.67 21.94 -3.54
N TYR A 53 -1.10 20.75 -3.32
CA TYR A 53 -0.55 20.28 -2.04
C TYR A 53 0.94 19.91 -2.16
N PHE A 54 1.66 20.48 -3.14
CA PHE A 54 3.02 20.04 -3.47
C PHE A 54 4.12 21.03 -3.08
N THR A 55 3.81 22.01 -2.22
CA THR A 55 4.74 23.11 -1.92
C THR A 55 6.00 22.60 -1.20
N ASP A 56 5.81 21.92 -0.06
CA ASP A 56 6.94 21.42 0.72
C ASP A 56 7.57 20.18 0.07
N ALA A 57 6.79 19.41 -0.68
CA ALA A 57 7.30 18.33 -1.52
C ALA A 57 8.31 18.84 -2.58
N SER A 58 8.03 19.99 -3.19
CA SER A 58 8.93 20.63 -4.16
C SER A 58 10.22 21.11 -3.49
N ARG A 59 10.13 21.68 -2.28
CA ARG A 59 11.31 22.08 -1.50
C ARG A 59 12.18 20.89 -1.11
N PHE A 60 11.58 19.76 -0.75
CA PHE A 60 12.33 18.55 -0.45
C PHE A 60 13.16 18.07 -1.65
N ALA A 61 12.64 18.20 -2.87
CA ALA A 61 13.35 17.79 -4.09
C ALA A 61 14.70 18.52 -4.27
N GLU A 62 14.83 19.76 -3.78
CA GLU A 62 16.07 20.55 -3.89
C GLU A 62 17.24 19.95 -3.11
N ARG A 63 16.97 19.14 -2.08
CA ARG A 63 17.98 18.46 -1.25
C ARG A 63 17.98 16.94 -1.43
N TYR A 64 17.11 16.41 -2.28
CA TYR A 64 16.99 14.97 -2.47
C TYR A 64 18.22 14.41 -3.19
N ILE A 65 18.87 13.45 -2.54
CA ILE A 65 19.98 12.69 -3.11
C ILE A 65 19.50 11.27 -3.40
N HIS A 66 19.54 10.90 -4.66
CA HIS A 66 19.10 9.59 -5.10
C HIS A 66 20.18 8.53 -4.90
N ILE A 67 19.86 7.51 -4.11
CA ILE A 67 20.69 6.32 -3.89
C ILE A 67 19.79 5.09 -3.99
N GLY A 68 19.93 4.31 -5.05
CA GLY A 68 19.17 3.07 -5.20
C GLY A 68 19.05 2.62 -6.66
N SER A 69 18.28 1.56 -6.87
CA SER A 69 18.04 0.98 -8.20
C SER A 69 16.74 1.43 -8.85
N ASN A 70 15.82 2.03 -8.09
CA ASN A 70 14.58 2.59 -8.64
C ASN A 70 14.87 3.85 -9.45
N SER A 71 13.96 4.27 -10.32
CA SER A 71 14.14 5.55 -11.03
C SER A 71 14.09 6.73 -10.05
N TYR A 72 14.86 7.78 -10.34
CA TYR A 72 14.87 9.04 -9.58
C TYR A 72 13.45 9.56 -9.27
N ASP A 73 12.59 9.69 -10.29
CA ASP A 73 11.25 10.28 -10.13
C ASP A 73 10.33 9.44 -9.24
N TYR A 74 10.37 8.11 -9.41
CA TYR A 74 9.60 7.19 -8.56
C TYR A 74 10.02 7.30 -7.09
N GLU A 75 11.32 7.22 -6.82
CA GLU A 75 11.82 7.19 -5.45
C GLU A 75 11.64 8.56 -4.77
N LEU A 76 11.89 9.66 -5.49
CA LEU A 76 11.58 11.00 -5.01
C LEU A 76 10.09 11.12 -4.65
N PHE A 77 9.19 10.61 -5.50
CA PHE A 77 7.76 10.68 -5.24
C PHE A 77 7.34 9.89 -3.98
N CYS A 78 7.96 8.75 -3.70
CA CYS A 78 7.74 7.99 -2.46
C CYS A 78 8.00 8.83 -1.20
N PHE A 79 8.93 9.79 -1.23
CA PHE A 79 9.11 10.76 -0.16
C PHE A 79 8.10 11.91 -0.23
N GLN A 80 7.92 12.49 -1.43
CA GLN A 80 7.08 13.67 -1.64
C GLN A 80 5.61 13.47 -1.26
N ARG A 81 5.07 12.26 -1.42
CA ARG A 81 3.68 11.94 -1.07
C ARG A 81 3.35 12.25 0.39
N TRP A 82 4.32 12.13 1.31
CA TRP A 82 4.11 12.41 2.73
C TRP A 82 3.94 13.91 3.00
N TYR A 83 4.71 14.75 2.30
CA TYR A 83 4.56 16.21 2.35
C TYR A 83 3.19 16.64 1.82
N ALA A 84 2.77 16.05 0.70
CA ALA A 84 1.46 16.32 0.12
C ALA A 84 0.31 15.86 1.02
N LEU A 85 0.44 14.67 1.63
CA LEU A 85 -0.50 14.18 2.64
C LEU A 85 -0.64 15.15 3.81
N ARG A 86 0.47 15.71 4.32
CA ARG A 86 0.45 16.68 5.42
C ARG A 86 -0.30 17.94 5.03
N GLU A 87 -0.03 18.49 3.84
CA GLU A 87 -0.70 19.71 3.36
C GLU A 87 -2.22 19.48 3.22
N LEU A 88 -2.63 18.34 2.64
CA LEU A 88 -4.04 17.96 2.57
C LEU A 88 -4.66 17.78 3.97
N ALA A 89 -3.98 17.07 4.88
CA ALA A 89 -4.45 16.80 6.23
C ALA A 89 -4.67 18.08 7.05
N ARG A 90 -3.88 19.14 6.82
CA ARG A 90 -4.11 20.47 7.41
C ARG A 90 -5.42 21.10 6.95
N GLN A 91 -5.79 20.90 5.69
CA GLN A 91 -7.02 21.46 5.12
C GLN A 91 -8.25 20.68 5.56
N ILE A 92 -8.23 19.35 5.45
CA ILE A 92 -9.43 18.52 5.72
C ILE A 92 -9.63 18.28 7.22
N GLY A 93 -8.56 18.33 8.01
CA GLY A 93 -8.57 18.01 9.43
C GLY A 93 -9.02 16.58 9.75
N GLY A 94 -9.09 16.28 11.05
CA GLY A 94 -9.58 14.99 11.53
C GLY A 94 -8.60 13.83 11.35
N GLU A 95 -9.09 12.64 11.69
CA GLU A 95 -8.33 11.39 11.63
C GLU A 95 -8.34 10.82 10.20
N ILE A 96 -7.18 10.38 9.73
CA ILE A 96 -7.02 9.80 8.39
C ILE A 96 -6.33 8.45 8.45
N TYR A 97 -6.69 7.57 7.51
CA TYR A 97 -6.01 6.33 7.20
C TYR A 97 -5.32 6.54 5.85
N TYR A 98 -4.00 6.66 5.87
CA TYR A 98 -3.23 6.58 4.64
C TYR A 98 -3.12 5.12 4.20
N VAL A 99 -3.35 4.85 2.93
CA VAL A 99 -3.24 3.50 2.34
C VAL A 99 -2.60 3.61 0.96
N ASP A 100 -1.59 2.79 0.68
CA ASP A 100 -1.00 2.70 -0.66
C ASP A 100 -2.03 2.25 -1.70
N SER A 101 -1.90 2.72 -2.93
CA SER A 101 -2.85 2.43 -4.01
C SER A 101 -2.83 0.97 -4.48
N ASP A 102 -1.86 0.17 -4.03
CA ASP A 102 -1.79 -1.28 -4.25
C ASP A 102 -2.22 -2.09 -3.00
N VAL A 103 -3.06 -1.51 -2.15
CA VAL A 103 -3.66 -2.18 -0.98
C VAL A 103 -5.18 -2.21 -1.10
N LEU A 104 -5.78 -3.39 -0.89
CA LEU A 104 -7.22 -3.51 -0.69
C LEU A 104 -7.53 -3.48 0.81
N VAL A 105 -8.56 -2.73 1.20
CA VAL A 105 -9.03 -2.62 2.59
C VAL A 105 -10.34 -3.36 2.79
N PHE A 106 -10.58 -3.84 4.00
CA PHE A 106 -11.76 -4.61 4.36
C PHE A 106 -12.38 -4.08 5.66
N PRO A 107 -13.65 -4.43 5.96
CA PRO A 107 -14.29 -3.98 7.19
C PRO A 107 -13.43 -4.30 8.42
N GLY A 108 -13.24 -3.31 9.30
CA GLY A 108 -12.41 -3.41 10.49
C GLY A 108 -11.04 -2.72 10.40
N LEU A 109 -10.77 -1.97 9.33
CA LEU A 109 -9.54 -1.16 9.18
C LEU A 109 -9.29 -0.24 10.39
N ASP A 110 -10.36 0.25 11.02
CA ASP A 110 -10.35 1.08 12.22
C ASP A 110 -9.68 0.41 13.43
N TYR A 111 -9.50 -0.91 13.40
CA TYR A 111 -8.67 -1.61 14.37
C TYR A 111 -7.23 -1.08 14.42
N ALA A 112 -6.72 -0.49 13.34
CA ALA A 112 -5.43 0.18 13.32
C ALA A 112 -5.32 1.31 14.37
N LYS A 113 -6.41 2.02 14.68
CA LYS A 113 -6.44 3.02 15.75
C LYS A 113 -6.12 2.42 17.12
N HIS A 114 -6.62 1.22 17.38
CA HIS A 114 -6.32 0.49 18.61
C HIS A 114 -4.89 -0.01 18.64
N LEU A 115 -4.35 -0.49 17.52
CA LEU A 115 -2.96 -0.93 17.41
C LEU A 115 -1.97 0.21 17.58
N ILE A 116 -2.28 1.39 17.03
CA ILE A 116 -1.50 2.60 17.23
C ILE A 116 -1.45 3.00 18.71
N GLY A 117 -2.56 2.81 19.44
CA GLY A 117 -2.64 3.12 20.86
C GLY A 117 -2.41 4.61 21.14
N GLY A 118 -1.31 4.93 21.84
CA GLY A 118 -0.88 6.32 22.13
C GLY A 118 0.31 6.80 21.28
N LYS A 119 0.78 5.98 20.34
CA LYS A 119 1.92 6.30 19.47
C LYS A 119 1.47 7.08 18.22
N LYS A 120 2.41 7.58 17.44
CA LYS A 120 2.15 8.51 16.32
C LYS A 120 1.96 7.85 14.97
N LEU A 121 2.67 6.78 14.68
CA LEU A 121 2.61 6.08 13.39
C LEU A 121 3.09 4.62 13.50
N PHE A 122 2.77 3.83 12.48
CA PHE A 122 3.40 2.53 12.24
C PHE A 122 4.71 2.70 11.48
N ASN A 123 5.67 1.79 11.68
CA ASN A 123 6.95 1.75 10.96
C ASN A 123 6.86 1.12 9.55
N VAL A 124 5.73 1.28 8.87
CA VAL A 124 5.52 0.80 7.50
C VAL A 124 4.92 1.92 6.63
N PRO A 125 5.32 2.01 5.35
CA PRO A 125 4.84 3.08 4.48
C PRO A 125 3.46 2.79 3.88
N TRP A 126 3.07 1.52 3.72
CA TRP A 126 1.93 1.15 2.89
C TRP A 126 0.56 1.32 3.56
N ILE A 127 0.55 1.48 4.89
CA ILE A 127 -0.65 1.81 5.66
C ILE A 127 -0.26 2.61 6.90
N ASN A 128 -1.00 3.67 7.20
CA ASN A 128 -0.85 4.38 8.46
C ASN A 128 -2.15 5.02 8.94
N TYR A 129 -2.25 5.21 10.25
CA TYR A 129 -3.34 5.93 10.88
C TYR A 129 -2.77 7.17 11.56
N PHE A 130 -3.30 8.34 11.20
CA PHE A 130 -2.90 9.62 11.76
C PHE A 130 -4.12 10.31 12.37
N ARG A 131 -4.00 10.77 13.61
CA ARG A 131 -5.02 11.56 14.31
C ARG A 131 -5.08 12.99 13.81
N SER A 132 -3.95 13.49 13.30
CA SER A 132 -3.81 14.86 12.84
C SER A 132 -2.55 15.04 11.98
N HIS A 133 -2.44 16.21 11.34
CA HIS A 133 -1.30 16.52 10.47
C HIS A 133 0.04 16.62 11.23
N GLU A 134 0.02 16.83 12.56
CA GLU A 134 1.21 16.86 13.40
C GLU A 134 1.92 15.50 13.46
N GLU A 135 1.17 14.40 13.36
CA GLU A 135 1.76 13.05 13.37
C GLU A 135 2.45 12.73 12.04
N ILE A 136 1.89 13.23 10.92
CA ILE A 136 2.57 13.19 9.62
C ILE A 136 3.81 14.11 9.65
N SER A 137 3.70 15.27 10.30
CA SER A 137 4.83 16.20 10.46
C SER A 137 5.98 15.55 11.21
N PHE A 138 5.71 14.74 12.24
CA PHE A 138 6.76 14.00 12.95
C PHE A 138 7.58 13.08 12.03
N TYR A 139 6.94 12.39 11.07
CA TYR A 139 7.66 11.61 10.07
C TYR A 139 8.45 12.50 9.10
N ILE A 140 7.84 13.59 8.60
CA ILE A 140 8.52 14.53 7.70
C ILE A 140 9.75 15.16 8.37
N ASP A 141 9.65 15.59 9.62
CA ASP A 141 10.78 16.18 10.36
C ASP A 141 11.92 15.17 10.50
N PHE A 142 11.59 13.89 10.68
CA PHE A 142 12.57 12.81 10.66
C PHE A 142 13.23 12.64 9.29
N VAL A 143 12.44 12.59 8.20
CA VAL A 143 12.96 12.53 6.82
C VAL A 143 13.90 13.71 6.57
N ASP A 144 13.45 14.92 6.89
CA ASP A 144 14.23 16.16 6.76
C ASP A 144 15.57 16.06 7.46
N SER A 145 15.56 15.57 8.71
CA SER A 145 16.78 15.39 9.51
C SER A 145 17.77 14.39 8.93
N CYS A 146 17.28 13.38 8.18
CA CYS A 146 18.12 12.39 7.49
C CYS A 146 18.83 12.99 6.27
N TYR A 147 18.22 14.00 5.63
CA TYR A 147 18.76 14.69 4.45
C TYR A 147 19.51 16.00 4.79
N GLU A 148 19.85 16.23 6.06
CA GLU A 148 20.67 17.39 6.46
C GLU A 148 22.14 17.29 6.03
N SER A 149 22.65 16.08 5.81
CA SER A 149 24.02 15.86 5.34
C SER A 149 24.17 14.56 4.56
N GLU A 150 25.12 14.54 3.62
CA GLU A 150 25.48 13.33 2.89
C GLU A 150 25.95 12.19 3.82
N GLU A 151 26.58 12.52 4.95
CA GLU A 151 27.04 11.55 5.93
C GLU A 151 25.86 10.75 6.53
N LYS A 152 24.77 11.43 6.91
CA LYS A 152 23.57 10.77 7.43
C LYS A 152 22.90 9.89 6.38
N ILE A 153 22.78 10.41 5.15
CA ILE A 153 22.22 9.67 4.02
C ILE A 153 23.02 8.39 3.77
N ARG A 154 24.36 8.48 3.71
CA ARG A 154 25.25 7.31 3.55
C ARG A 154 25.10 6.33 4.70
N ALA A 155 25.16 6.80 5.94
CA ALA A 155 25.05 5.96 7.14
C ALA A 155 23.73 5.16 7.20
N ILE A 156 22.64 5.71 6.66
CA ILE A 156 21.38 4.98 6.51
C ILE A 156 21.44 4.04 5.31
N SER A 157 21.78 4.55 4.12
CA SER A 157 21.73 3.77 2.88
C SER A 157 22.64 2.55 2.86
N GLU A 158 23.79 2.60 3.54
CA GLU A 158 24.75 1.50 3.63
C GLU A 158 24.25 0.34 4.51
N LYS A 159 23.23 0.56 5.36
CA LYS A 159 22.56 -0.52 6.11
C LYS A 159 21.66 -1.35 5.22
N TYR A 160 21.17 -0.78 4.12
CA TYR A 160 20.16 -1.37 3.27
C TYR A 160 20.73 -1.68 1.90
N LEU A 161 21.22 -2.90 1.73
CA LEU A 161 21.80 -3.37 0.47
C LEU A 161 20.80 -4.21 -0.32
N TYR A 162 20.56 -3.85 -1.58
CA TYR A 162 19.82 -4.66 -2.54
C TYR A 162 20.74 -5.06 -3.68
N HIS A 163 20.95 -6.38 -3.86
CA HIS A 163 21.97 -6.92 -4.77
C HIS A 163 23.36 -6.29 -4.62
N GLY A 164 23.75 -5.94 -3.38
CA GLY A 164 25.04 -5.33 -3.06
C GLY A 164 25.12 -3.82 -3.31
N VAL A 165 24.02 -3.18 -3.73
CA VAL A 165 23.92 -1.74 -3.96
C VAL A 165 23.18 -1.10 -2.79
N ALA A 166 23.76 -0.06 -2.19
CA ALA A 166 23.12 0.75 -1.16
C ALA A 166 21.79 1.34 -1.65
N GLN A 167 20.81 1.42 -0.75
CA GLN A 167 19.47 1.88 -1.06
C GLN A 167 19.03 2.94 -0.05
N MET A 168 18.41 4.00 -0.55
CA MET A 168 17.72 5.01 0.23
C MET A 168 16.28 5.10 -0.27
N SER A 169 15.34 4.76 0.61
CA SER A 169 13.91 4.68 0.29
C SER A 169 13.07 5.10 1.49
N ASP A 170 11.86 5.58 1.24
CA ASP A 170 10.93 5.99 2.30
C ASP A 170 10.61 4.82 3.24
N MET A 171 10.47 3.61 2.70
CA MET A 171 10.30 2.37 3.46
C MET A 171 11.44 2.16 4.48
N TYR A 172 12.69 2.41 4.09
CA TYR A 172 13.82 2.28 5.01
C TYR A 172 13.81 3.38 6.08
N LEU A 173 13.36 4.59 5.76
CA LEU A 173 13.17 5.63 6.75
C LEU A 173 12.05 5.32 7.75
N PHE A 174 11.00 4.59 7.32
CA PHE A 174 10.00 4.06 8.25
C PHE A 174 10.60 3.02 9.22
N TYR A 175 11.53 2.17 8.78
CA TYR A 175 12.24 1.27 9.68
C TYR A 175 13.17 2.01 10.64
N GLU A 176 13.92 2.99 10.14
CA GLU A 176 14.84 3.80 10.94
C GLU A 176 14.10 4.62 12.01
N ILE A 177 13.00 5.31 11.68
CA ILE A 177 12.23 6.06 12.67
C ILE A 177 11.64 5.13 13.74
N GLY A 178 11.22 3.92 13.34
CA GLY A 178 10.75 2.89 14.26
C GLY A 178 11.83 2.42 15.24
N SER A 179 13.07 2.30 14.75
CA SER A 179 14.21 1.93 15.59
C SER A 179 14.68 3.07 16.50
N GLN A 180 14.62 4.32 16.04
CA GLN A 180 15.13 5.47 16.79
C GLN A 180 14.14 6.02 17.81
N TYR A 181 12.83 5.86 17.55
CA TYR A 181 11.77 6.37 18.40
C TYR A 181 10.76 5.27 18.79
N PRO A 182 11.21 4.18 19.45
CA PRO A 182 10.34 3.05 19.78
C PRO A 182 9.18 3.42 20.71
N ASP A 183 9.27 4.51 21.48
CA ASP A 183 8.16 4.97 22.33
C ASP A 183 7.09 5.77 21.56
N GLN A 184 7.42 6.25 20.35
CA GLN A 184 6.53 7.06 19.50
C GLN A 184 6.07 6.34 18.23
N VAL A 185 6.71 5.24 17.86
CA VAL A 185 6.41 4.46 16.65
C VAL A 185 6.04 3.03 17.02
N VAL A 186 5.01 2.50 16.37
CA VAL A 186 4.62 1.09 16.51
C VAL A 186 5.38 0.28 15.48
N ASN A 187 6.07 -0.77 15.93
CA ASN A 187 6.69 -1.72 15.04
C ASN A 187 5.66 -2.80 14.66
N PHE A 188 5.29 -2.86 13.38
CA PHE A 188 4.28 -3.80 12.91
C PHE A 188 4.66 -5.26 13.16
N LYS A 189 5.97 -5.56 13.19
CA LYS A 189 6.48 -6.91 13.48
C LYS A 189 6.21 -7.36 14.91
N ASP A 190 5.96 -6.44 15.84
CA ASP A 190 5.62 -6.77 17.24
C ASP A 190 4.26 -7.49 17.33
N PHE A 191 3.43 -7.35 16.28
CA PHE A 191 2.12 -7.96 16.17
C PHE A 191 2.14 -9.37 15.53
N GLY A 192 3.31 -10.00 15.41
CA GLY A 192 3.45 -11.33 14.80
C GLY A 192 3.13 -11.29 13.30
N HIS A 193 2.23 -12.15 12.81
CA HIS A 193 1.75 -12.12 11.41
C HIS A 193 0.81 -10.93 11.15
N TYR A 194 1.24 -9.74 11.53
CA TYR A 194 0.67 -8.42 11.27
C TYR A 194 -0.82 -8.27 11.65
N LEU A 195 -1.38 -9.12 12.54
CA LEU A 195 -2.76 -9.04 13.04
C LEU A 195 -3.84 -8.71 11.99
N GLY A 196 -3.70 -9.23 10.77
CA GLY A 196 -4.65 -8.99 9.68
C GLY A 196 -4.34 -7.79 8.77
N PHE A 197 -3.23 -7.10 8.98
CA PHE A 197 -2.73 -6.08 8.07
C PHE A 197 -1.62 -6.65 7.22
N ASP A 198 -1.95 -7.14 6.04
CA ASP A 198 -1.01 -7.94 5.26
C ASP A 198 0.24 -7.16 4.81
N ASN A 199 1.43 -7.69 5.07
CA ASN A 199 2.68 -7.09 4.59
C ASN A 199 2.81 -7.18 3.06
N CYS A 200 2.41 -8.31 2.47
CA CYS A 200 2.29 -8.51 1.02
C CYS A 200 1.65 -9.89 0.77
N VAL A 201 0.74 -10.01 -0.20
CA VAL A 201 0.08 -11.30 -0.49
C VAL A 201 1.06 -12.39 -0.95
N ARG A 202 2.28 -11.99 -1.36
CA ARG A 202 3.40 -12.88 -1.71
C ARG A 202 4.38 -13.11 -0.55
N ASP A 203 4.22 -12.43 0.58
CA ASP A 203 4.93 -12.75 1.82
C ASP A 203 4.27 -13.96 2.49
N MET A 204 4.72 -15.15 2.12
CA MET A 204 4.05 -16.42 2.43
C MET A 204 4.31 -16.94 3.84
N VAL A 205 5.12 -16.25 4.65
CA VAL A 205 5.62 -16.79 5.92
C VAL A 205 4.48 -17.01 6.92
N GLY A 206 4.27 -18.27 7.31
CA GLY A 206 3.30 -18.71 8.32
C GLY A 206 1.88 -18.93 7.81
N TYR A 207 1.68 -18.89 6.50
CA TYR A 207 0.38 -19.01 5.84
C TYR A 207 0.33 -20.16 4.85
N LYS A 208 -0.85 -20.76 4.70
CA LYS A 208 -1.10 -21.69 3.59
C LYS A 208 -1.09 -20.94 2.27
N THR A 209 -0.36 -21.48 1.31
CA THR A 209 -0.05 -20.79 0.06
C THR A 209 -0.32 -21.68 -1.15
N ARG A 210 -0.50 -21.02 -2.28
CA ARG A 210 -0.72 -21.63 -3.59
C ARG A 210 -0.13 -20.68 -4.64
N HIS A 211 0.57 -21.22 -5.65
CA HIS A 211 1.16 -20.46 -6.78
C HIS A 211 1.83 -19.13 -6.37
N HIS A 212 2.75 -19.20 -5.39
CA HIS A 212 3.54 -18.06 -4.91
C HIS A 212 2.76 -16.91 -4.25
N HIS A 213 1.55 -17.17 -3.76
CA HIS A 213 0.76 -16.24 -2.96
C HIS A 213 -0.02 -16.95 -1.84
N LYS A 214 -0.48 -16.18 -0.85
CA LYS A 214 -1.37 -16.66 0.22
C LYS A 214 -2.70 -17.15 -0.35
N ILE A 215 -3.24 -18.24 0.19
CA ILE A 215 -4.61 -18.68 -0.12
C ILE A 215 -5.57 -17.75 0.62
N ILE A 216 -6.36 -16.96 -0.12
CA ILE A 216 -7.36 -16.05 0.46
C ILE A 216 -8.75 -16.66 0.30
N ASN A 217 -9.36 -17.06 1.41
CA ASN A 217 -10.72 -17.57 1.48
C ASN A 217 -11.67 -16.46 1.94
N PHE A 218 -12.70 -16.16 1.16
CA PHE A 218 -13.72 -15.18 1.54
C PHE A 218 -14.86 -15.86 2.29
N ARG A 219 -15.28 -15.25 3.41
CA ARG A 219 -16.50 -15.63 4.15
C ARG A 219 -17.24 -14.35 4.51
N ASP A 220 -18.49 -14.24 4.06
CA ASP A 220 -19.33 -13.05 4.25
C ASP A 220 -18.62 -11.74 3.81
N GLY A 221 -17.90 -11.80 2.69
CA GLY A 221 -17.13 -10.67 2.15
C GLY A 221 -15.83 -10.34 2.90
N LEU A 222 -15.43 -11.13 3.88
CA LEU A 222 -14.22 -10.94 4.67
C LEU A 222 -13.11 -11.92 4.25
N PRO A 223 -11.88 -11.45 4.02
CA PRO A 223 -10.76 -12.30 3.61
C PRO A 223 -10.12 -13.01 4.80
N TYR A 224 -9.88 -14.30 4.65
CA TYR A 224 -9.16 -15.13 5.62
C TYR A 224 -8.06 -15.92 4.94
N CYS A 225 -6.92 -16.11 5.60
CA CYS A 225 -5.91 -17.08 5.17
C CYS A 225 -5.64 -18.10 6.27
N PRO A 226 -5.72 -19.41 5.97
CA PRO A 226 -5.30 -20.45 6.90
C PRO A 226 -3.81 -20.31 7.26
N ARG A 227 -3.47 -20.54 8.52
CA ARG A 227 -2.08 -20.53 8.99
C ARG A 227 -1.44 -21.91 8.92
N ASP A 228 -0.12 -21.95 8.84
CA ASP A 228 0.63 -23.21 8.82
C ASP A 228 0.48 -24.05 10.09
N VAL A 229 0.41 -23.36 11.23
CA VAL A 229 0.29 -23.94 12.57
C VAL A 229 -1.16 -24.20 12.98
N GLY A 230 -2.12 -24.07 12.05
CA GLY A 230 -3.54 -24.21 12.31
C GLY A 230 -4.23 -22.89 12.67
N GLY A 231 -5.56 -22.90 12.50
CA GLY A 231 -6.39 -21.70 12.53
C GLY A 231 -6.21 -20.84 11.27
N GLU A 232 -6.74 -19.62 11.33
CA GLU A 232 -6.74 -18.68 10.22
C GLU A 232 -6.60 -17.24 10.72
N THR A 233 -6.14 -16.35 9.85
CA THR A 233 -6.08 -14.91 10.10
C THR A 233 -7.09 -14.23 9.20
N ARG A 234 -7.97 -13.41 9.78
CA ARG A 234 -8.79 -12.44 9.05
C ARG A 234 -7.92 -11.26 8.64
N PHE A 235 -8.04 -10.79 7.41
CA PHE A 235 -7.38 -9.56 6.98
C PHE A 235 -8.33 -8.35 7.01
N PHE A 236 -7.77 -7.22 7.46
CA PHE A 236 -8.31 -5.87 7.34
C PHE A 236 -7.69 -5.14 6.14
N SER A 237 -6.51 -5.59 5.69
CA SER A 237 -5.89 -5.13 4.45
C SER A 237 -5.11 -6.25 3.77
N LEU A 238 -5.10 -6.25 2.44
CA LEU A 238 -4.27 -7.10 1.59
C LEU A 238 -3.36 -6.21 0.72
N HIS A 239 -2.06 -6.41 0.77
CA HIS A 239 -1.09 -5.57 0.05
C HIS A 239 -0.53 -6.31 -1.19
N PHE A 240 -0.60 -5.65 -2.33
CA PHE A 240 -0.32 -6.21 -3.65
C PHE A 240 0.96 -5.62 -4.26
N GLN A 241 2.07 -5.69 -3.54
CA GLN A 241 3.33 -5.15 -4.02
C GLN A 241 3.89 -5.91 -5.24
N GLY A 242 4.28 -5.16 -6.28
CA GLY A 242 4.97 -5.70 -7.46
C GLY A 242 4.07 -6.60 -8.32
N MET A 243 4.48 -7.84 -8.55
CA MET A 243 3.79 -8.76 -9.48
C MET A 243 2.41 -9.23 -9.01
N SER A 244 2.00 -8.93 -7.78
CA SER A 244 0.67 -9.28 -7.28
C SER A 244 -0.41 -8.25 -7.62
N LYS A 245 -0.07 -7.06 -8.14
CA LYS A 245 -1.04 -6.01 -8.52
C LYS A 245 -2.22 -6.51 -9.37
N PRO A 246 -2.03 -7.39 -10.37
CA PRO A 246 -3.16 -7.93 -11.14
C PRO A 246 -4.20 -8.68 -10.30
N LEU A 247 -3.82 -9.26 -9.15
CA LEU A 247 -4.73 -9.97 -8.25
C LEU A 247 -5.75 -9.03 -7.61
N MET A 248 -5.51 -7.71 -7.57
CA MET A 248 -6.47 -6.74 -7.04
C MET A 248 -7.79 -6.77 -7.81
N GLN A 249 -7.72 -6.92 -9.14
CA GLN A 249 -8.92 -7.01 -9.98
C GLN A 249 -9.80 -8.18 -9.57
N LEU A 250 -9.19 -9.30 -9.19
CA LEU A 250 -9.92 -10.47 -8.74
C LEU A 250 -10.48 -10.22 -7.35
N LEU A 251 -9.60 -9.84 -6.41
CA LEU A 251 -9.87 -9.84 -4.98
C LEU A 251 -10.71 -8.65 -4.47
N HIS A 252 -10.84 -7.55 -5.23
CA HIS A 252 -11.67 -6.40 -4.86
C HIS A 252 -13.18 -6.61 -5.08
N THR A 253 -13.55 -7.63 -5.86
CA THR A 253 -14.95 -7.94 -6.22
C THR A 253 -15.45 -9.23 -5.60
N ILE A 254 -14.61 -9.97 -4.85
CA ILE A 254 -15.00 -11.30 -4.34
C ILE A 254 -15.99 -11.15 -3.19
N SER A 255 -17.27 -11.18 -3.57
CA SER A 255 -18.36 -11.79 -2.81
C SER A 255 -18.70 -13.19 -3.37
N ASP A 256 -18.10 -13.61 -4.50
CA ASP A 256 -18.39 -14.86 -5.22
C ASP A 256 -17.34 -15.97 -4.94
N PRO A 257 -17.71 -17.06 -4.24
CA PRO A 257 -16.85 -18.22 -4.00
C PRO A 257 -16.24 -18.85 -5.27
N LYS A 258 -16.86 -18.69 -6.44
CA LYS A 258 -16.38 -19.26 -7.72
C LYS A 258 -15.27 -18.44 -8.39
N ALA A 259 -15.00 -17.22 -7.93
CA ALA A 259 -13.85 -16.44 -8.39
C ALA A 259 -12.52 -17.06 -7.93
N LEU A 260 -12.53 -17.80 -6.81
CA LEU A 260 -11.37 -18.51 -6.27
C LEU A 260 -11.02 -19.77 -7.08
N GLU A 261 -12.02 -20.45 -7.66
CA GLU A 261 -11.78 -21.57 -8.59
C GLU A 261 -11.14 -21.08 -9.89
N ARG A 262 -11.47 -19.85 -10.34
CA ARG A 262 -10.88 -19.22 -11.54
C ARG A 262 -9.44 -18.74 -11.34
N LEU A 263 -8.97 -18.58 -10.09
CA LEU A 263 -7.56 -18.35 -9.80
C LEU A 263 -6.69 -19.57 -10.13
N ASP A 264 -7.24 -20.79 -10.05
CA ASP A 264 -6.50 -22.03 -10.35
C ASP A 264 -6.15 -22.11 -11.86
N ASP A 265 -6.97 -21.52 -12.73
CA ASP A 265 -6.72 -21.46 -14.18
C ASP A 265 -5.76 -20.31 -14.58
N LEU A 266 -5.79 -19.19 -13.84
CA LEU A 266 -4.89 -18.05 -14.08
C LEU A 266 -3.48 -18.27 -13.55
N ALA A 267 -3.33 -19.08 -12.49
CA ALA A 267 -2.05 -19.36 -11.87
C ALA A 267 -1.07 -20.15 -12.77
N PHE A 268 -1.58 -20.87 -13.77
CA PHE A 268 -0.79 -21.51 -14.82
C PHE A 268 0.15 -20.53 -15.55
N TRP A 269 -0.25 -19.25 -15.68
CA TRP A 269 0.51 -18.25 -16.44
C TRP A 269 1.72 -17.67 -15.69
N PHE A 270 1.73 -17.74 -14.36
CA PHE A 270 2.86 -17.27 -13.56
C PHE A 270 3.97 -18.31 -13.39
N ASP A 271 3.70 -19.58 -13.75
CA ASP A 271 4.60 -20.74 -13.57
C ASP A 271 5.30 -21.21 -14.86
N LEU A 272 5.22 -20.48 -15.99
CA LEU A 272 5.90 -20.88 -17.24
C LEU A 272 7.43 -20.69 -17.18
N PRO A 273 8.24 -21.77 -17.33
CA PRO A 273 9.70 -21.65 -17.35
C PRO A 273 10.14 -20.88 -18.62
N GLY A 274 10.91 -19.80 -18.43
CA GLY A 274 11.49 -19.01 -19.53
C GLY A 274 11.00 -17.58 -19.65
N HIS A 275 10.01 -17.17 -18.85
CA HIS A 275 9.56 -15.78 -18.79
C HIS A 275 10.23 -15.05 -17.63
N SER A 276 11.52 -14.75 -17.78
CA SER A 276 12.24 -13.82 -16.89
C SER A 276 11.78 -12.36 -17.07
N ALA A 277 10.89 -12.10 -18.01
CA ALA A 277 10.10 -10.90 -18.12
C ALA A 277 8.65 -11.27 -17.82
N ALA A 278 8.05 -10.57 -16.85
CA ALA A 278 6.62 -10.60 -16.60
C ALA A 278 5.84 -10.58 -17.93
N PRO A 279 4.80 -11.41 -18.12
CA PRO A 279 3.81 -11.11 -19.15
C PRO A 279 3.35 -9.67 -18.90
N GLY A 280 3.43 -8.82 -19.93
CA GLY A 280 2.98 -7.43 -19.82
C GLY A 280 1.54 -7.40 -19.30
N TYR A 281 1.19 -6.32 -18.59
CA TYR A 281 -0.17 -6.09 -18.09
C TYR A 281 -1.25 -6.41 -19.14
N ASP A 282 -0.96 -6.14 -20.41
CA ASP A 282 -1.84 -6.42 -21.56
C ASP A 282 -2.12 -7.91 -21.80
N VAL A 283 -1.18 -8.81 -21.50
CA VAL A 283 -1.36 -10.27 -21.66
C VAL A 283 -2.26 -10.82 -20.57
N VAL A 284 -2.05 -10.38 -19.33
CA VAL A 284 -2.90 -10.74 -18.20
C VAL A 284 -4.32 -10.17 -18.38
N LYS A 285 -4.41 -8.93 -18.89
CA LYS A 285 -5.68 -8.28 -19.23
C LYS A 285 -6.41 -8.98 -20.37
N ALA A 286 -5.72 -9.39 -21.45
CA ALA A 286 -6.34 -10.09 -22.58
C ALA A 286 -6.93 -11.44 -22.17
N ALA A 287 -6.21 -12.23 -21.36
CA ALA A 287 -6.73 -13.49 -20.81
C ALA A 287 -7.93 -13.25 -19.89
N PHE A 288 -7.92 -12.14 -19.14
CA PHE A 288 -9.03 -11.74 -18.28
C PHE A 288 -10.27 -11.30 -19.07
N ASP A 289 -10.08 -10.54 -20.14
CA ASP A 289 -11.16 -10.05 -21.03
C ASP A 289 -11.82 -11.23 -21.76
N GLU A 290 -11.07 -12.25 -22.18
CA GLU A 290 -11.60 -13.49 -22.76
C GLU A 290 -12.44 -14.30 -21.74
N LEU A 291 -11.98 -14.41 -20.50
CA LEU A 291 -12.71 -15.13 -19.44
C LEU A 291 -13.98 -14.38 -18.99
N SER A 292 -13.95 -13.05 -19.00
CA SER A 292 -15.09 -12.21 -18.66
C SER A 292 -16.16 -12.21 -19.76
N ALA A 293 -15.74 -12.30 -21.03
CA ALA A 293 -16.64 -12.43 -22.18
C ALA A 293 -17.33 -13.81 -22.27
N ALA A 294 -16.76 -14.84 -21.62
CA ALA A 294 -17.28 -16.21 -21.66
C ALA A 294 -18.39 -16.49 -20.62
N SER A 295 -18.73 -15.55 -19.74
CA SER A 295 -19.83 -15.70 -18.77
C SER A 295 -21.15 -15.17 -19.35
N PRO A 296 -22.22 -15.99 -19.50
CA PRO A 296 -23.54 -15.46 -19.81
C PRO A 296 -24.04 -14.63 -18.62
N SER A 297 -24.61 -13.46 -18.92
CA SER A 297 -25.33 -12.65 -17.93
C SER A 297 -26.39 -13.49 -17.22
N ALA A 298 -26.30 -13.57 -15.89
CA ALA A 298 -27.37 -14.05 -15.01
C ALA A 298 -27.65 -12.97 -13.97
#